data_AF-A0A7C5MY27-F1
#
_entry.id   AF-A0A7C5MY27-F1
#
_cell.length_a   1.000
_cell.length_b   1.000
_cell.length_c   1.000
_cell.angle_alpha   90.00
_cell.angle_beta   90.00
_cell.angle_gamma   90.00
#
_symmetry.space_group_name_H-M   'P 1'
#
loop_
_entity.id
_entity.type
_entity.pdbx_description
1 polymer ?
#
loop_
_entity_poly.entity_id
_entity_poly.type
_entity_poly.pdbx_seq_one_letter_code
_entity_poly.pdbx_strand_id
1 'polypeptide(L)'
;MGQLSVAGVETWTTQRILGFFNRAFDSKDLIEGVLKDDPGTGTGKYVIGEVVAQRIIDRRNALPGQQYSSLTQLNGIQGMGVDKFHDLVYTFRLPAAEAFKEAMYTNVISANWKLESHTSRWNDQQEFLDLVDNPSLFQNWLATEIGRIAKVKFDLRFSAADACSRLEASHQIVYDSGHLAAFAFAFWFYRFDLDNWFQYEQVVQETNLYLDFMPNVLDRTELRLFVGFENQNLLAEPATVKDLPVVVNYGEQAVTIWAAQLND
;
A
#
# COMPACT_ATOMS: atom_id res chain seq x y z
N MET A 1 12.79 29.67 14.02
CA MET A 1 12.23 28.57 13.18
C MET A 1 11.41 27.69 14.09
N GLY A 2 10.17 27.34 13.70
CA GLY A 2 9.35 26.40 14.46
C GLY A 2 10.00 25.02 14.52
N GLN A 3 9.83 24.31 15.64
CA GLN A 3 10.24 22.91 15.72
C GLN A 3 9.23 22.03 14.98
N LEU A 4 9.73 21.04 14.25
CA LEU A 4 8.90 20.01 13.63
C LEU A 4 8.26 19.17 14.74
N SER A 5 6.94 19.03 14.71
CA SER A 5 6.18 18.18 15.61
C SER A 5 5.72 16.93 14.86
N VAL A 6 5.99 15.76 15.44
CA VAL A 6 5.49 14.46 14.93
C VAL A 6 4.18 14.05 15.60
N ALA A 7 3.64 14.88 16.51
CA ALA A 7 2.40 14.57 17.21
C ALA A 7 1.23 14.47 16.22
N GLY A 8 0.50 13.36 16.28
CA GLY A 8 -0.65 13.11 15.39
C GLY A 8 -0.29 12.56 14.00
N VAL A 9 0.99 12.32 13.72
CA VAL A 9 1.42 11.63 12.48
C VAL A 9 1.44 10.13 12.74
N GLU A 10 0.85 9.33 11.84
CA GLU A 10 0.85 7.88 11.98
C GLU A 10 2.29 7.31 11.92
N THR A 11 2.54 6.26 12.70
CA THR A 11 3.88 5.66 12.85
C THR A 11 4.45 5.20 11.50
N TRP A 12 3.63 4.57 10.66
CA TRP A 12 4.06 4.13 9.34
C TRP A 12 4.32 5.30 8.38
N THR A 13 3.57 6.41 8.49
CA THR A 13 3.87 7.64 7.73
C THR A 13 5.25 8.16 8.12
N THR A 14 5.55 8.16 9.43
CA THR A 14 6.87 8.53 9.95
C THR A 14 7.98 7.63 9.39
N GLN A 15 7.78 6.32 9.43
CA GLN A 15 8.73 5.33 8.88
C GLN A 15 8.95 5.53 7.38
N ARG A 16 7.90 5.82 6.61
CA ARG A 16 8.01 6.09 5.17
C ARG A 16 8.82 7.34 4.86
N ILE A 17 8.60 8.43 5.60
CA ILE A 17 9.39 9.66 5.45
C ILE A 17 10.87 9.39 5.78
N LEU A 18 11.14 8.67 6.88
CA LEU A 18 12.51 8.28 7.23
C LEU A 18 13.15 7.40 6.16
N GLY A 19 12.42 6.41 5.65
CA GLY A 19 12.86 5.53 4.57
C GLY A 19 13.16 6.28 3.27
N PHE A 20 12.35 7.29 2.93
CA PHE A 20 12.60 8.18 1.79
C PHE A 20 13.96 8.88 1.92
N PHE A 21 14.24 9.51 3.07
CA PHE A 21 15.52 10.19 3.27
C PHE A 21 16.72 9.25 3.41
N ASN A 22 16.53 8.07 4.00
CA ASN A 22 17.61 7.11 4.22
C ASN A 22 17.99 6.34 2.95
N ARG A 23 17.07 6.16 2.00
CA ARG A 23 17.34 5.48 0.72
C ARG A 23 17.98 6.39 -0.34
N ALA A 24 17.81 7.71 -0.23
CA ALA A 24 18.40 8.65 -1.18
C ALA A 24 19.93 8.49 -1.23
N PHE A 25 20.49 8.15 -2.38
CA PHE A 25 21.93 8.09 -2.56
C PHE A 25 22.53 9.50 -2.59
N ASP A 26 21.89 10.39 -3.34
CA ASP A 26 22.32 11.78 -3.48
C ASP A 26 21.15 12.78 -3.38
N SER A 27 21.45 14.07 -3.61
CA SER A 27 20.45 15.14 -3.53
C SER A 27 19.40 15.06 -4.64
N LYS A 28 19.69 14.45 -5.80
CA LYS A 28 18.75 14.34 -6.92
C LYS A 28 17.59 13.42 -6.59
N ASP A 29 17.86 12.34 -5.86
CA ASP A 29 16.84 11.40 -5.38
C ASP A 29 15.76 12.08 -4.51
N LEU A 30 16.08 13.24 -3.90
CA LEU A 30 15.15 14.02 -3.09
C LEU A 30 14.43 15.13 -3.87
N ILE A 31 14.94 15.51 -5.04
CA ILE A 31 14.42 16.60 -5.88
C ILE A 31 13.42 16.04 -6.90
N GLU A 32 13.69 14.86 -7.44
CA GLU A 32 12.91 14.25 -8.52
C GLU A 32 11.64 13.55 -7.97
N GLY A 33 10.67 14.36 -7.54
CA GLY A 33 9.28 14.13 -7.92
C GLY A 33 8.36 13.25 -7.06
N VAL A 34 8.59 13.08 -5.77
CA VAL A 34 7.62 12.33 -4.91
C VAL A 34 6.67 13.26 -4.13
N LEU A 35 7.05 14.53 -3.89
CA LEU A 35 6.31 15.39 -2.98
C LEU A 35 5.06 16.02 -3.62
N LYS A 36 3.91 15.73 -3.02
CA LYS A 36 2.62 16.38 -3.30
C LYS A 36 2.45 17.56 -2.33
N ASP A 37 2.02 18.71 -2.87
CA ASP A 37 1.71 19.92 -2.09
C ASP A 37 0.47 19.66 -1.20
N ASP A 38 0.52 20.02 0.08
CA ASP A 38 -0.67 19.96 0.92
C ASP A 38 -1.62 21.11 0.54
N PRO A 39 -2.84 20.85 0.03
CA PRO A 39 -3.79 21.88 -0.37
C PRO A 39 -4.25 22.78 0.78
N GLY A 40 -4.03 22.40 2.04
CA GLY A 40 -4.30 23.22 3.22
C GLY A 40 -3.22 24.28 3.51
N THR A 41 -2.01 24.12 2.96
CA THR A 41 -0.86 25.02 3.21
C THR A 41 -0.16 25.51 1.94
N GLY A 42 -0.50 24.96 0.77
CA GLY A 42 0.22 25.14 -0.48
C GLY A 42 -0.05 26.44 -1.25
N THR A 43 1.00 26.95 -1.90
CA THR A 43 0.94 28.05 -2.89
C THR A 43 1.22 27.57 -4.33
N GLY A 44 1.31 26.25 -4.56
CA GLY A 44 1.25 25.63 -5.88
C GLY A 44 2.58 25.22 -6.53
N LYS A 45 3.75 25.46 -5.91
CA LYS A 45 5.05 24.93 -6.38
C LYS A 45 6.08 24.85 -5.24
N TYR A 46 6.17 23.71 -4.56
CA TYR A 46 7.30 23.44 -3.65
C TYR A 46 7.90 22.06 -3.85
N VAL A 47 9.12 22.06 -4.39
CA VAL A 47 10.03 20.91 -4.41
C VAL A 47 11.05 21.13 -3.29
N ILE A 48 11.65 20.06 -2.75
CA ILE A 48 12.90 20.20 -1.99
C ILE A 48 13.95 20.72 -2.99
N GLY A 49 14.33 22.00 -2.85
CA GLY A 49 15.36 22.57 -3.71
C GLY A 49 16.70 21.91 -3.46
N GLU A 50 17.55 21.87 -4.49
CA GLU A 50 18.86 21.19 -4.47
C GLU A 50 19.72 21.52 -3.24
N VAL A 51 19.75 22.79 -2.85
CA VAL A 51 20.48 23.25 -1.65
C VAL A 51 19.93 22.62 -0.36
N VAL A 52 18.60 22.48 -0.25
CA VAL A 52 17.97 21.87 0.93
C VAL A 52 18.17 20.36 0.90
N ALA A 53 18.03 19.72 -0.27
CA ALA A 53 18.31 18.30 -0.46
C ALA A 53 19.75 17.95 -0.04
N GLN A 54 20.74 18.72 -0.50
CA GLN A 54 22.14 18.50 -0.11
C GLN A 54 22.33 18.62 1.40
N ARG A 55 21.73 19.62 2.05
CA ARG A 55 21.80 19.76 3.52
C ARG A 55 21.17 18.59 4.26
N ILE A 56 20.11 17.99 3.71
CA ILE A 56 19.48 16.78 4.26
C ILE A 56 20.45 15.60 4.15
N ILE A 57 21.13 15.43 3.01
CA ILE A 57 22.14 14.39 2.82
C ILE A 57 23.34 14.60 3.76
N ASP A 58 23.86 15.84 3.85
CA ASP A 58 24.99 16.18 4.72
C ASP A 58 24.66 15.91 6.19
N ARG A 59 23.46 16.29 6.63
CA ARG A 59 22.99 16.02 8.00
C ARG A 59 22.86 14.51 8.24
N ARG A 60 22.31 13.75 7.30
CA ARG A 60 22.20 12.28 7.41
C ARG A 60 23.57 11.63 7.57
N ASN A 61 24.52 12.00 6.72
CA ASN A 61 25.86 11.43 6.71
C ASN A 61 26.67 11.75 7.97
N ALA A 62 26.28 12.80 8.71
CA ALA A 62 26.86 13.15 10.01
C ALA A 62 26.24 12.38 11.19
N LEU A 63 25.16 11.62 11.01
CA LEU A 63 24.51 10.84 12.07
C LEU A 63 25.18 9.47 12.26
N PRO A 64 25.07 8.87 13.46
CA PRO A 64 25.47 7.48 13.68
C PRO A 64 24.79 6.53 12.70
N GLY A 65 25.58 5.68 12.04
CA GLY A 65 25.07 4.76 11.02
C GLY A 65 24.64 5.44 9.71
N GLN A 66 24.93 6.75 9.54
CA GLN A 66 24.59 7.53 8.35
C GLN A 66 23.11 7.46 7.98
N GLN A 67 22.25 7.47 8.99
CA GLN A 67 20.79 7.33 8.83
C GLN A 67 20.03 8.18 9.85
N TYR A 68 18.85 8.64 9.44
CA TYR A 68 17.85 9.20 10.32
C TYR A 68 17.11 8.10 11.07
N SER A 69 17.00 8.24 12.39
CA SER A 69 16.20 7.38 13.28
C SER A 69 14.96 8.10 13.82
N SER A 70 14.84 9.41 13.60
CA SER A 70 13.69 10.22 14.02
C SER A 70 13.53 11.45 13.13
N LEU A 71 12.28 11.83 12.81
CA LEU A 71 12.01 13.04 12.04
C LEU A 71 12.43 14.32 12.76
N THR A 72 12.56 14.28 14.09
CA THR A 72 13.08 15.42 14.86
C THR A 72 14.53 15.75 14.52
N GLN A 73 15.29 14.83 13.92
CA GLN A 73 16.67 15.08 13.48
C GLN A 73 16.75 15.98 12.23
N LEU A 74 15.62 16.20 11.55
CA LEU A 74 15.47 17.18 10.48
C LEU A 74 15.39 18.62 11.02
N ASN A 75 15.19 18.79 12.33
CA ASN A 75 15.17 20.11 12.96
C ASN A 75 16.51 20.85 12.75
N GLY A 76 16.38 22.14 12.45
CA GLY A 76 17.53 23.04 12.27
C GLY A 76 18.25 22.87 10.93
N ILE A 77 17.77 22.02 10.01
CA ILE A 77 18.22 22.05 8.62
C ILE A 77 17.66 23.32 7.98
N GLN A 78 18.55 24.24 7.56
CA GLN A 78 18.11 25.50 6.94
C GLN A 78 17.35 25.22 5.64
N GLY A 79 16.11 25.71 5.55
CA GLY A 79 15.20 25.47 4.42
C GLY A 79 14.25 24.29 4.63
N MET A 80 14.42 23.51 5.71
CA MET A 80 13.48 22.50 6.17
C MET A 80 12.55 23.13 7.23
N GLY A 81 11.42 23.68 6.78
CA GLY A 81 10.42 24.32 7.62
C GLY A 81 9.21 23.42 7.91
N VAL A 82 8.29 23.93 8.72
CA VAL A 82 7.02 23.26 9.05
C VAL A 82 6.20 22.97 7.79
N ASP A 83 6.15 23.90 6.84
CA ASP A 83 5.39 23.72 5.59
C ASP A 83 5.88 22.51 4.80
N LYS A 84 7.20 22.39 4.58
CA LYS A 84 7.79 21.22 3.89
C LYS A 84 7.57 19.92 4.65
N PHE A 85 7.49 20.00 5.97
CA PHE A 85 7.17 18.84 6.79
C PHE A 85 5.71 18.41 6.62
N HIS A 86 4.78 19.36 6.54
CA HIS A 86 3.39 19.05 6.21
C HIS A 86 3.26 18.47 4.81
N ASP A 87 4.00 18.97 3.82
CA ASP A 87 4.01 18.38 2.46
C ASP A 87 4.52 16.94 2.46
N LEU A 88 5.57 16.64 3.24
CA LEU A 88 6.06 15.27 3.44
C LEU A 88 4.97 14.39 4.07
N VAL A 89 4.34 14.86 5.15
CA VAL A 89 3.24 14.12 5.78
C VAL A 89 2.11 13.92 4.78
N TYR A 90 1.69 14.96 4.04
CA TYR A 90 0.66 14.89 3.01
C TYR A 90 1.00 13.89 1.90
N THR A 91 2.27 13.83 1.50
CA THR A 91 2.75 12.91 0.48
C THR A 91 2.73 11.46 0.98
N PHE A 92 3.22 11.22 2.19
CA PHE A 92 3.44 9.89 2.74
C PHE A 92 2.30 9.39 3.66
N ARG A 93 1.24 10.17 3.86
CA ARG A 93 0.05 9.78 4.64
C ARG A 93 -0.94 8.93 3.87
N LEU A 94 -0.76 8.74 2.56
CA LEU A 94 -1.70 7.91 1.79
C LEU A 94 -1.38 6.43 2.06
N PRO A 95 -2.34 5.64 2.56
CA PRO A 95 -2.22 4.19 2.67
C PRO A 95 -1.69 3.49 1.41
N ALA A 96 -0.94 2.41 1.59
CA ALA A 96 -0.39 1.60 0.50
C ALA A 96 -1.45 1.17 -0.51
N ALA A 97 -2.58 0.65 -0.03
CA ALA A 97 -3.65 0.18 -0.90
C ALA A 97 -4.33 1.32 -1.67
N GLU A 98 -4.48 2.49 -1.06
CA GLU A 98 -5.08 3.66 -1.73
C GLU A 98 -4.12 4.24 -2.77
N ALA A 99 -2.84 4.39 -2.42
CA ALA A 99 -1.80 4.83 -3.34
C ALA A 99 -1.68 3.91 -4.56
N PHE A 100 -1.70 2.60 -4.35
CA PHE A 100 -1.67 1.63 -5.45
C PHE A 100 -2.91 1.74 -6.34
N LYS A 101 -4.11 1.84 -5.75
CA LYS A 101 -5.35 2.00 -6.52
C LYS A 101 -5.33 3.27 -7.38
N GLU A 102 -4.90 4.40 -6.82
CA GLU A 102 -4.75 5.66 -7.57
C GLU A 102 -3.75 5.51 -8.72
N ALA A 103 -2.59 4.89 -8.46
CA ALA A 103 -1.55 4.69 -9.47
C ALA A 103 -2.03 3.77 -10.60
N MET A 104 -2.73 2.68 -10.27
CA MET A 104 -3.33 1.79 -11.27
C MET A 104 -4.27 2.54 -12.21
N TYR A 105 -5.19 3.36 -11.69
CA TYR A 105 -6.09 4.17 -12.55
C TYR A 105 -5.40 5.29 -13.32
N THR A 106 -4.25 5.75 -12.84
CA THR A 106 -3.48 6.81 -13.52
C THR A 106 -2.63 6.25 -14.65
N ASN A 107 -2.02 5.08 -14.43
CA ASN A 107 -0.92 4.58 -15.25
C ASN A 107 -1.25 3.31 -16.04
N VAL A 108 -2.24 2.51 -15.61
CA VAL A 108 -2.40 1.13 -16.07
C VAL A 108 -3.81 0.86 -16.60
N ILE A 109 -4.84 1.02 -15.77
CA ILE A 109 -6.21 0.62 -16.08
C ILE A 109 -7.09 1.83 -16.41
N SER A 110 -7.96 1.67 -17.40
CA SER A 110 -8.93 2.69 -17.85
C SER A 110 -10.26 2.61 -17.09
N ALA A 111 -11.17 3.56 -17.38
CA ALA A 111 -12.46 3.70 -16.68
C ALA A 111 -13.42 2.50 -16.81
N ASN A 112 -13.19 1.60 -17.77
CA ASN A 112 -13.93 0.35 -17.91
C ASN A 112 -13.53 -0.70 -16.86
N TRP A 113 -12.43 -0.52 -16.14
CA TRP A 113 -12.07 -1.35 -14.99
C TRP A 113 -12.70 -0.83 -13.70
N LYS A 114 -13.14 -1.76 -12.86
CA LYS A 114 -13.48 -1.48 -11.47
C LYS A 114 -12.54 -2.27 -10.57
N LEU A 115 -11.59 -1.56 -9.97
CA LEU A 115 -10.64 -2.07 -8.97
C LEU A 115 -11.08 -1.62 -7.57
N GLU A 116 -11.31 -2.59 -6.69
CA GLU A 116 -11.78 -2.39 -5.33
C GLU A 116 -10.80 -2.98 -4.33
N SER A 117 -10.57 -2.21 -3.26
CA SER A 117 -9.82 -2.63 -2.08
C SER A 117 -10.73 -2.51 -0.87
N HIS A 118 -10.73 -3.55 -0.05
CA HIS A 118 -11.37 -3.57 1.25
C HIS A 118 -10.29 -3.78 2.31
N THR A 119 -9.92 -2.71 3.00
CA THR A 119 -8.84 -2.71 3.98
C THR A 119 -9.40 -2.67 5.40
N SER A 120 -8.98 -3.61 6.23
CA SER A 120 -9.14 -3.56 7.69
C SER A 120 -7.81 -3.20 8.34
N ARG A 121 -7.86 -2.43 9.43
CA ARG A 121 -6.69 -1.96 10.19
C ARG A 121 -6.83 -2.29 11.67
N TRP A 122 -5.70 -2.55 12.29
CA TRP A 122 -5.59 -2.81 13.72
C TRP A 122 -4.79 -1.72 14.40
N ASN A 123 -5.24 -1.33 15.60
CA ASN A 123 -4.51 -0.39 16.45
C ASN A 123 -3.55 -1.13 17.41
N ASP A 124 -3.84 -2.39 17.70
CA ASP A 124 -3.03 -3.24 18.55
C ASP A 124 -2.20 -4.22 17.71
N GLN A 125 -0.88 -4.14 17.87
CA GLN A 125 0.06 -4.94 17.10
C GLN A 125 -0.04 -6.43 17.44
N GLN A 126 -0.30 -6.78 18.70
CA GLN A 126 -0.39 -8.18 19.09
C GLN A 126 -1.67 -8.81 18.54
N GLU A 127 -2.80 -8.11 18.58
CA GLU A 127 -4.05 -8.57 17.96
C GLU A 127 -3.88 -8.81 16.45
N PHE A 128 -3.19 -7.90 15.77
CA PHE A 128 -2.86 -8.04 14.36
C PHE A 128 -2.00 -9.30 14.10
N LEU A 129 -0.92 -9.48 14.87
CA LEU A 129 -0.02 -10.63 14.73
C LEU A 129 -0.73 -11.95 15.04
N ASP A 130 -1.50 -12.00 16.13
CA ASP A 130 -2.28 -13.17 16.52
C ASP A 130 -3.26 -13.61 15.42
N LEU A 131 -3.84 -12.63 14.69
CA LEU A 131 -4.68 -12.89 13.54
C LEU A 131 -3.89 -13.43 12.34
N VAL A 132 -2.84 -12.73 11.91
CA VAL A 132 -2.16 -13.04 10.63
C VAL A 132 -1.25 -14.25 10.72
N ASP A 133 -0.71 -14.57 11.90
CA ASP A 133 0.17 -15.72 12.12
C ASP A 133 -0.60 -17.03 12.36
N ASN A 134 -1.91 -16.97 12.59
CA ASN A 134 -2.77 -18.13 12.76
C ASN A 134 -3.63 -18.38 11.52
N PRO A 135 -3.33 -19.41 10.70
CA PRO A 135 -4.05 -19.65 9.45
C PRO A 135 -5.56 -19.83 9.62
N SER A 136 -5.99 -20.54 10.67
CA SER A 136 -7.42 -20.79 10.91
C SER A 136 -8.15 -19.53 11.37
N LEU A 137 -7.54 -18.72 12.25
CA LEU A 137 -8.12 -17.43 12.65
C LEU A 137 -8.19 -16.47 11.45
N PHE A 138 -7.12 -16.39 10.67
CA PHE A 138 -7.07 -15.57 9.46
C PHE A 138 -8.15 -15.95 8.46
N GLN A 139 -8.33 -17.24 8.17
CA GLN A 139 -9.33 -17.72 7.22
C GLN A 139 -10.76 -17.46 7.71
N ASN A 140 -11.04 -17.67 9.00
CA ASN A 140 -12.35 -17.38 9.60
C ASN A 140 -12.68 -15.88 9.57
N TRP A 141 -11.70 -15.04 9.90
CA TRP A 141 -11.84 -13.59 9.78
C TRP A 141 -12.10 -13.18 8.33
N LEU A 142 -11.32 -13.70 7.38
CA LEU A 142 -11.44 -13.41 5.96
C LEU A 142 -12.83 -13.80 5.42
N ALA A 143 -13.35 -14.98 5.79
CA ALA A 143 -14.69 -15.42 5.44
C ALA A 143 -15.77 -14.46 5.96
N THR A 144 -15.61 -13.99 7.20
CA THR A 144 -16.53 -13.03 7.83
C THR A 144 -16.50 -11.70 7.10
N GLU A 145 -15.32 -11.20 6.77
CA GLU A 145 -15.14 -9.91 6.10
C GLU A 145 -15.67 -9.94 4.65
N ILE A 146 -15.42 -11.03 3.90
CA ILE A 146 -16.02 -11.23 2.58
C ILE A 146 -17.55 -11.28 2.68
N GLY A 147 -18.09 -12.00 3.67
CA GLY A 147 -19.54 -12.02 3.92
C GLY A 147 -20.11 -10.63 4.20
N ARG A 148 -19.39 -9.79 4.95
CA ARG A 148 -19.75 -8.38 5.20
C ARG A 148 -19.77 -7.58 3.91
N ILE A 149 -18.72 -7.70 3.08
CA ILE A 149 -18.61 -7.01 1.78
C ILE A 149 -19.75 -7.43 0.85
N ALA A 150 -19.97 -8.74 0.68
CA ALA A 150 -21.00 -9.29 -0.19
C ALA A 150 -22.41 -8.81 0.22
N LYS A 151 -22.69 -8.77 1.53
CA LYS A 151 -23.96 -8.26 2.05
C LYS A 151 -24.20 -6.80 1.69
N VAL A 152 -23.18 -5.95 1.81
CA VAL A 152 -23.28 -4.52 1.46
C VAL A 152 -23.44 -4.33 -0.05
N LYS A 153 -22.74 -5.13 -0.86
CA LYS A 153 -22.62 -4.92 -2.30
C LYS A 153 -23.77 -5.52 -3.11
N PHE A 154 -24.30 -6.69 -2.72
CA PHE A 154 -25.26 -7.45 -3.52
C PHE A 154 -26.63 -7.64 -2.85
N ASP A 155 -26.85 -7.01 -1.69
CA ASP A 155 -28.13 -6.89 -0.97
C ASP A 155 -29.00 -8.17 -0.95
N LEU A 156 -28.38 -9.33 -0.62
CA LEU A 156 -28.90 -10.54 0.09
C LEU A 156 -28.32 -11.89 -0.40
N ARG A 157 -28.47 -12.92 0.48
CA ARG A 157 -28.20 -14.38 0.39
C ARG A 157 -26.79 -14.91 0.65
N PHE A 158 -25.74 -14.11 0.50
CA PHE A 158 -24.40 -14.59 0.77
C PHE A 158 -24.03 -14.44 2.24
N SER A 159 -23.64 -15.55 2.84
CA SER A 159 -23.24 -15.63 4.23
C SER A 159 -21.73 -15.81 4.35
N ALA A 160 -21.18 -15.54 5.54
CA ALA A 160 -19.81 -15.92 5.85
C ALA A 160 -19.55 -17.42 5.64
N ALA A 161 -20.59 -18.28 5.68
CA ALA A 161 -20.46 -19.71 5.41
C ALA A 161 -20.18 -20.00 3.93
N ASP A 162 -20.76 -19.25 2.99
CA ASP A 162 -20.47 -19.40 1.55
C ASP A 162 -19.03 -18.99 1.25
N ALA A 163 -18.58 -17.87 1.83
CA ALA A 163 -17.19 -17.43 1.72
C ALA A 163 -16.22 -18.44 2.35
N CYS A 164 -16.58 -19.00 3.52
CA CYS A 164 -15.80 -20.03 4.19
C CYS A 164 -15.63 -21.27 3.30
N SER A 165 -16.72 -21.79 2.74
CA SER A 165 -16.69 -22.96 1.85
C SER A 165 -15.81 -22.72 0.62
N ARG A 166 -15.84 -21.52 0.02
CA ARG A 166 -14.97 -21.18 -1.11
C ARG A 166 -13.50 -21.02 -0.71
N LEU A 167 -13.22 -20.50 0.48
CA LEU A 167 -11.85 -20.46 1.02
C LEU A 167 -11.33 -21.87 1.30
N GLU A 168 -12.14 -22.76 1.88
CA GLU A 168 -11.79 -24.17 2.13
C GLU A 168 -11.53 -24.95 0.84
N ALA A 169 -12.25 -24.63 -0.24
CA ALA A 169 -12.03 -25.22 -1.56
C ALA A 169 -10.83 -24.63 -2.32
N SER A 170 -10.28 -23.51 -1.85
CA SER A 170 -9.15 -22.80 -2.48
C SER A 170 -7.80 -23.27 -1.94
N HIS A 171 -6.75 -23.06 -2.72
CA HIS A 171 -5.38 -23.28 -2.28
C HIS A 171 -4.68 -21.96 -1.97
N GLN A 172 -4.21 -21.78 -0.74
CA GLN A 172 -3.47 -20.58 -0.36
C GLN A 172 -1.99 -20.70 -0.74
N ILE A 173 -1.49 -19.72 -1.50
CA ILE A 173 -0.07 -19.50 -1.74
C ILE A 173 0.34 -18.21 -1.04
N VAL A 174 1.43 -18.26 -0.26
CA VAL A 174 1.97 -17.10 0.45
C VAL A 174 3.26 -16.65 -0.24
N TYR A 175 3.31 -15.39 -0.63
CA TYR A 175 4.49 -14.71 -1.14
C TYR A 175 4.94 -13.67 -0.11
N ASP A 176 5.99 -14.00 0.62
CA ASP A 176 6.60 -13.17 1.66
C ASP A 176 7.60 -12.13 1.11
N SER A 177 8.14 -12.39 -0.09
CA SER A 177 8.93 -11.45 -0.87
C SER A 177 8.05 -10.51 -1.68
N GLY A 178 8.15 -9.20 -1.43
CA GLY A 178 7.44 -8.17 -2.20
C GLY A 178 7.66 -8.28 -3.71
N HIS A 179 8.88 -8.59 -4.12
CA HIS A 179 9.22 -8.78 -5.54
C HIS A 179 8.50 -9.98 -6.20
N LEU A 180 8.49 -11.15 -5.55
CA LEU A 180 7.77 -12.32 -6.08
C LEU A 180 6.25 -12.13 -6.02
N ALA A 181 5.77 -11.52 -4.93
CA ALA A 181 4.38 -11.13 -4.78
C ALA A 181 3.93 -10.18 -5.90
N ALA A 182 4.79 -9.27 -6.37
CA ALA A 182 4.46 -8.33 -7.43
C ALA A 182 4.21 -9.04 -8.76
N PHE A 183 5.06 -9.97 -9.15
CA PHE A 183 4.82 -10.77 -10.36
C PHE A 183 3.53 -11.60 -10.25
N ALA A 184 3.29 -12.23 -9.11
CA ALA A 184 2.08 -13.01 -8.88
C ALA A 184 0.82 -12.13 -8.94
N PHE A 185 0.85 -10.95 -8.33
CA PHE A 185 -0.29 -10.04 -8.30
C PHE A 185 -0.52 -9.39 -9.68
N ALA A 186 0.53 -9.01 -10.39
CA ALA A 186 0.41 -8.52 -11.76
C ALA A 186 -0.15 -9.60 -12.71
N PHE A 187 0.25 -10.87 -12.51
CA PHE A 187 -0.26 -11.97 -13.31
C PHE A 187 -1.74 -12.23 -13.05
N TRP A 188 -2.22 -11.99 -11.83
CA TRP A 188 -3.65 -12.03 -11.53
C TRP A 188 -4.45 -11.00 -12.36
N PHE A 189 -3.96 -9.76 -12.52
CA PHE A 189 -4.58 -8.78 -13.43
C PHE A 189 -4.60 -9.25 -14.88
N TYR A 190 -3.51 -9.89 -15.34
CA TYR A 190 -3.39 -10.34 -16.73
C TYR A 190 -4.37 -11.47 -17.10
N ARG A 191 -4.99 -12.13 -16.12
CA ARG A 191 -5.91 -13.26 -16.35
C ARG A 191 -7.35 -12.86 -16.63
N PHE A 192 -7.70 -11.57 -16.52
CA PHE A 192 -9.08 -11.09 -16.73
C PHE A 192 -9.53 -11.20 -18.18
N ASP A 193 -8.70 -10.72 -19.10
CA ASP A 193 -8.91 -10.84 -20.54
C ASP A 193 -7.59 -11.19 -21.23
N LEU A 194 -7.67 -11.92 -22.34
CA LEU A 194 -6.52 -12.12 -23.23
C LEU A 194 -6.20 -10.85 -24.03
N ASP A 195 -7.17 -9.92 -24.18
CA ASP A 195 -7.00 -8.62 -24.85
C ASP A 195 -6.88 -7.45 -23.85
N ASN A 196 -6.09 -7.63 -22.78
CA ASN A 196 -5.85 -6.54 -21.83
C ASN A 196 -5.24 -5.32 -22.53
N TRP A 197 -5.82 -4.13 -22.34
CA TRP A 197 -5.32 -2.87 -22.90
C TRP A 197 -4.14 -2.25 -22.14
N PHE A 198 -3.46 -3.03 -21.28
CA PHE A 198 -2.26 -2.61 -20.55
C PHE A 198 -1.08 -3.54 -20.79
N GLN A 199 0.13 -3.03 -20.58
CA GLN A 199 1.35 -3.82 -20.66
C GLN A 199 1.63 -4.49 -19.32
N TYR A 200 2.02 -5.77 -19.34
CA TYR A 200 2.31 -6.54 -18.13
C TYR A 200 3.40 -5.87 -17.28
N GLU A 201 4.42 -5.32 -17.93
CA GLU A 201 5.54 -4.62 -17.29
C GLU A 201 5.08 -3.41 -16.47
N GLN A 202 4.06 -2.68 -16.95
CA GLN A 202 3.49 -1.54 -16.22
C GLN A 202 2.75 -2.01 -14.95
N VAL A 203 1.99 -3.11 -15.03
CA VAL A 203 1.32 -3.70 -13.86
C VAL A 203 2.36 -4.19 -12.85
N VAL A 204 3.42 -4.85 -13.32
CA VAL A 204 4.54 -5.30 -12.47
C VAL A 204 5.20 -4.11 -11.78
N GLN A 205 5.42 -3.00 -12.48
CA GLN A 205 5.98 -1.79 -11.87
C GLN A 205 5.11 -1.27 -10.72
N GLU A 206 3.80 -1.10 -10.94
CA GLU A 206 2.90 -0.58 -9.91
C GLU A 206 2.72 -1.56 -8.74
N THR A 207 2.65 -2.86 -9.01
CA THR A 207 2.56 -3.88 -7.95
C THR A 207 3.85 -3.99 -7.14
N ASN A 208 5.04 -3.81 -7.75
CA ASN A 208 6.29 -3.71 -6.98
C ASN A 208 6.27 -2.49 -6.08
N LEU A 209 5.85 -1.31 -6.57
CA LEU A 209 5.75 -0.10 -5.74
C LEU A 209 4.79 -0.29 -4.55
N TYR A 210 3.71 -1.06 -4.74
CA TYR A 210 2.76 -1.38 -3.68
C TYR A 210 3.30 -2.38 -2.66
N LEU A 211 4.00 -3.42 -3.11
CA LEU A 211 4.45 -4.49 -2.21
C LEU A 211 5.78 -4.14 -1.52
N ASP A 212 6.61 -3.30 -2.13
CA ASP A 212 7.82 -2.71 -1.54
C ASP A 212 7.57 -1.32 -0.91
N PHE A 213 6.31 -1.01 -0.62
CA PHE A 213 5.88 0.31 -0.14
C PHE A 213 6.52 0.70 1.20
N MET A 214 6.79 -0.28 2.07
CA MET A 214 7.43 -0.08 3.36
C MET A 214 8.96 -0.25 3.25
N PRO A 215 9.74 0.66 3.85
CA PRO A 215 11.20 0.64 3.70
C PRO A 215 11.91 -0.43 4.53
N ASN A 216 11.25 -0.99 5.55
CA ASN A 216 11.84 -1.93 6.50
C ASN A 216 11.29 -3.34 6.24
N VAL A 217 12.17 -4.34 6.24
CA VAL A 217 11.83 -5.75 6.03
C VAL A 217 10.89 -6.31 7.12
N LEU A 218 10.91 -5.76 8.33
CA LEU A 218 9.98 -6.16 9.39
C LEU A 218 8.57 -5.60 9.16
N ASP A 219 8.48 -4.49 8.45
CA ASP A 219 7.25 -3.81 8.07
C ASP A 219 6.76 -4.26 6.67
N ARG A 220 7.21 -5.43 6.21
CA ARG A 220 6.98 -5.96 4.86
C ARG A 220 5.50 -6.04 4.49
N THR A 221 5.29 -6.21 3.19
CA THR A 221 4.00 -6.58 2.63
C THR A 221 4.05 -8.00 2.09
N GLU A 222 3.02 -8.79 2.37
CA GLU A 222 2.88 -10.17 1.90
C GLU A 222 1.64 -10.30 1.02
N LEU A 223 1.73 -11.06 -0.06
CA LEU A 223 0.56 -11.50 -0.83
C LEU A 223 0.17 -12.91 -0.41
N ARG A 224 -1.06 -13.07 0.06
CA ARG A 224 -1.73 -14.35 0.28
C ARG A 224 -2.76 -14.54 -0.83
N LEU A 225 -2.40 -15.35 -1.82
CA LEU A 225 -3.26 -15.62 -2.98
C LEU A 225 -4.03 -16.92 -2.75
N PHE A 226 -5.36 -16.82 -2.67
CA PHE A 226 -6.23 -17.98 -2.56
C PHE A 226 -6.66 -18.43 -3.96
N VAL A 227 -5.91 -19.36 -4.54
CA VAL A 227 -6.10 -19.88 -5.90
C VAL A 227 -7.35 -20.76 -5.97
N GLY A 228 -8.18 -20.55 -6.98
CA GLY A 228 -9.45 -21.25 -7.17
C GLY A 228 -10.64 -20.59 -6.46
N PHE A 229 -10.42 -19.52 -5.68
CA PHE A 229 -11.51 -18.81 -5.03
C PHE A 229 -12.44 -18.15 -6.07
N GLU A 230 -13.73 -18.45 -6.00
CA GLU A 230 -14.71 -17.89 -6.93
C GLU A 230 -15.24 -16.54 -6.41
N ASN A 231 -14.84 -15.43 -7.05
CA ASN A 231 -15.23 -14.07 -6.64
C ASN A 231 -16.66 -13.69 -7.04
N GLN A 232 -17.21 -14.38 -8.04
CA GLN A 232 -18.50 -14.07 -8.65
C GLN A 232 -19.61 -14.04 -7.59
N ASN A 233 -20.37 -12.94 -7.59
CA ASN A 233 -21.48 -12.64 -6.68
C ASN A 233 -21.08 -12.50 -5.19
N LEU A 234 -19.79 -12.45 -4.86
CA LEU A 234 -19.29 -12.17 -3.51
C LEU A 234 -18.53 -10.85 -3.46
N LEU A 235 -17.54 -10.70 -4.33
CA LEU A 235 -16.65 -9.55 -4.36
C LEU A 235 -16.73 -8.79 -5.68
N ALA A 236 -17.10 -9.47 -6.77
CA ALA A 236 -17.16 -8.90 -8.11
C ALA A 236 -18.32 -9.49 -8.93
N GLU A 237 -18.65 -8.80 -10.02
CA GLU A 237 -19.62 -9.25 -11.03
C GLU A 237 -19.05 -10.38 -11.91
N PRO A 238 -19.86 -11.00 -12.82
CA PRO A 238 -19.45 -12.18 -13.59
C PRO A 238 -18.17 -12.06 -14.43
N ALA A 239 -17.78 -10.85 -14.85
CA ALA A 239 -16.54 -10.59 -15.59
C ALA A 239 -15.34 -10.41 -14.63
N THR A 240 -15.06 -11.45 -13.85
CA THR A 240 -13.98 -11.47 -12.85
C THR A 240 -13.15 -12.75 -12.96
N VAL A 241 -11.88 -12.69 -12.59
CA VAL A 241 -11.04 -13.88 -12.51
C VAL A 241 -11.35 -14.71 -11.26
N LYS A 242 -11.07 -16.01 -11.37
CA LYS A 242 -10.88 -16.85 -10.19
C LYS A 242 -9.60 -16.40 -9.47
N ASP A 243 -9.56 -16.68 -8.17
CA ASP A 243 -8.50 -16.36 -7.21
C ASP A 243 -8.73 -15.06 -6.45
N LEU A 244 -8.42 -15.10 -5.16
CA LEU A 244 -8.57 -13.98 -4.25
C LEU A 244 -7.21 -13.49 -3.76
N PRO A 245 -6.73 -12.34 -4.25
CA PRO A 245 -5.54 -11.68 -3.70
C PRO A 245 -5.88 -10.98 -2.39
N VAL A 246 -5.18 -11.39 -1.32
CA VAL A 246 -5.23 -10.73 -0.01
C VAL A 246 -3.84 -10.26 0.34
N VAL A 247 -3.68 -8.97 0.64
CA VAL A 247 -2.41 -8.37 0.99
C VAL A 247 -2.35 -8.10 2.48
N VAL A 248 -1.31 -8.56 3.15
CA VAL A 248 -1.03 -8.28 4.57
C VAL A 248 0.12 -7.27 4.62
N ASN A 249 -0.13 -6.09 5.19
CA ASN A 249 0.86 -5.04 5.37
C ASN A 249 1.18 -4.90 6.85
N TYR A 250 2.38 -5.34 7.26
CA TYR A 250 2.79 -5.35 8.66
C TYR A 250 3.10 -3.95 9.18
N GLY A 251 3.65 -3.08 8.33
CA GLY A 251 3.95 -1.70 8.69
C GLY A 251 2.70 -0.87 8.98
N GLU A 252 1.65 -1.06 8.18
CA GLU A 252 0.36 -0.39 8.36
C GLU A 252 -0.60 -1.14 9.31
N GLN A 253 -0.21 -2.32 9.82
CA GLN A 253 -1.06 -3.23 10.58
C GLN A 253 -2.42 -3.42 9.90
N ALA A 254 -2.37 -3.82 8.63
CA ALA A 254 -3.52 -3.82 7.75
C ALA A 254 -3.61 -5.10 6.90
N VAL A 255 -4.85 -5.49 6.60
CA VAL A 255 -5.16 -6.57 5.65
C VAL A 255 -6.09 -6.01 4.59
N THR A 256 -5.70 -6.13 3.33
CA THR A 256 -6.45 -5.64 2.17
C THR A 256 -6.92 -6.79 1.31
N ILE A 257 -8.23 -6.88 1.11
CA ILE A 257 -8.84 -7.79 0.14
C ILE A 257 -8.99 -7.03 -1.18
N TRP A 258 -8.44 -7.60 -2.25
CA TRP A 258 -8.50 -7.02 -3.59
C TRP A 258 -9.53 -7.74 -4.45
N ALA A 259 -10.35 -6.95 -5.13
CA ALA A 259 -11.30 -7.43 -6.11
C ALA A 259 -11.23 -6.54 -7.35
N ALA A 260 -11.34 -7.14 -8.53
CA ALA A 260 -11.46 -6.39 -9.77
C ALA A 260 -12.53 -7.01 -10.67
N GLN A 261 -13.06 -6.19 -11.57
CA GLN A 261 -13.91 -6.60 -12.68
C GLN A 261 -13.64 -5.71 -13.89
N LEU A 262 -13.78 -6.30 -15.07
CA LEU A 262 -13.82 -5.60 -16.34
C LEU A 262 -15.29 -5.33 -16.68
N ASN A 263 -15.65 -4.08 -16.95
CA ASN A 263 -16.98 -3.71 -17.42
C ASN A 263 -16.91 -3.52 -18.94
N ASP A 264 -17.69 -4.29 -19.69
CA ASP A 264 -17.86 -4.11 -21.13
C ASP A 264 -18.77 -2.91 -21.47
#